data_AF-A0A0S8ZMU7-F1
#
_entry.id   AF-A0A0S8ZMU7-F1
#
_cell.length_a   1.000
_cell.length_b   1.000
_cell.length_c   1.000
_cell.angle_alpha   90.00
_cell.angle_beta   90.00
_cell.angle_gamma   90.00
#
_symmetry.space_group_name_H-M   'P 1'
#
loop_
_entity.id
_entity.type
_entity.pdbx_description
1 polymer ?
#
loop_
_entity_poly.entity_id
_entity_poly.type
_entity_poly.pdbx_seq_one_letter_code
_entity_poly.pdbx_strand_id
1 'polypeptide(L)'
;MAYIDEMREVAVPALEVQAAHQRLAQWGGHKDKVLAISVIGDSYSAGQDFYLNQLTQRLAREFGFAGPGYVGFNHGAALGGTNIKYTRSSEKYFGGDWDVSSLGQASPDSRTITGHAGAYLEVDSNETAAIDTSISQARLLYLGNGKANELRYRWGSSDPWRSLTLAGQGVQAVQLADVPAGAAWALRLEVVEGAPTLFGLWMSNDRGGIRVSKLAASGAASADFYKSDGQWQVQWKAVVAKIPADAYLIMLGGNDQGFGVKPKDYLERMKGLARMIREVHPMASINVIMRQDTTRSSAYPMSDYAQVLEPWARSQNIAYASLQCTFGPDFKRYASNGPTPMIGPDNIHPIPASGGRLIADFFYRLIVDGAPGPRSECGAALK
;
A
#
# COMPACT_ATOMS: atom_id res chain seq x y z
N MET A 1 17.63 33.43 38.71
CA MET A 1 16.81 32.37 38.10
C MET A 1 16.02 33.01 36.97
N ALA A 2 16.41 32.75 35.73
CA ALA A 2 15.70 33.20 34.55
C ALA A 2 15.51 31.99 33.65
N TYR A 3 14.26 31.58 33.46
CA TYR A 3 13.84 30.74 32.36
C TYR A 3 12.41 31.18 32.01
N ILE A 4 12.33 32.16 31.12
CA ILE A 4 11.20 32.29 30.22
C ILE A 4 11.81 31.87 28.89
N ASP A 5 11.55 30.65 28.46
CA ASP A 5 11.69 30.31 27.05
C ASP A 5 10.27 30.24 26.51
N GLU A 6 9.96 31.23 25.68
CA GLU A 6 8.69 31.39 25.00
C GLU A 6 8.44 30.13 24.17
N MET A 7 7.38 29.39 24.51
CA MET A 7 6.84 28.38 23.62
C MET A 7 6.40 29.08 22.34
N ARG A 8 7.25 29.03 21.32
CA ARG A 8 6.86 29.35 19.94
C ARG A 8 5.58 28.57 19.63
N GLU A 9 4.51 29.29 19.37
CA GLU A 9 3.31 28.75 18.72
C GLU A 9 3.76 28.00 17.46
N VAL A 10 3.69 26.67 17.52
CA VAL A 10 3.83 25.84 16.34
C VAL A 10 2.58 26.10 15.51
N ALA A 11 2.74 26.78 14.39
CA ALA A 11 1.68 27.06 13.43
C ALA A 11 0.84 25.81 13.20
N VAL A 12 -0.47 25.93 13.43
CA VAL A 12 -1.48 24.87 13.27
C VAL A 12 -1.46 24.37 11.83
N PRO A 13 -1.04 23.14 11.52
CA PRO A 13 -1.23 22.59 10.19
C PRO A 13 -2.67 22.10 10.11
N ALA A 14 -3.44 22.71 9.23
CA ALA A 14 -4.80 22.28 8.91
C ALA A 14 -4.79 20.85 8.32
N LEU A 15 -5.55 19.95 8.96
CA LEU A 15 -6.05 18.62 8.52
C LEU A 15 -5.32 17.95 7.35
N GLU A 16 -4.59 16.88 7.63
CA GLU A 16 -3.67 16.17 6.71
C GLU A 16 -4.25 15.77 5.32
N VAL A 17 -5.57 15.59 5.11
CA VAL A 17 -6.14 15.39 3.74
C VAL A 17 -5.93 16.60 2.85
N GLN A 18 -5.95 17.79 3.45
CA GLN A 18 -5.77 19.03 2.71
C GLN A 18 -4.44 19.01 1.98
N ALA A 19 -3.38 18.36 2.48
CA ALA A 19 -2.08 18.36 1.81
C ALA A 19 -2.06 17.62 0.45
N ALA A 20 -2.75 16.47 0.30
CA ALA A 20 -2.74 15.73 -0.97
C ALA A 20 -3.62 16.40 -2.03
N HIS A 21 -4.86 16.77 -1.64
CA HIS A 21 -5.76 17.54 -2.48
C HIS A 21 -5.17 18.91 -2.84
N GLN A 22 -4.63 19.67 -1.87
CA GLN A 22 -3.98 20.96 -2.14
C GLN A 22 -2.76 20.80 -3.03
N ARG A 23 -1.96 19.73 -2.88
CA ARG A 23 -0.85 19.47 -3.81
C ARG A 23 -1.37 19.26 -5.22
N LEU A 24 -2.39 18.42 -5.42
CA LEU A 24 -3.00 18.22 -6.74
C LEU A 24 -3.61 19.51 -7.31
N ALA A 25 -4.34 20.27 -6.49
CA ALA A 25 -4.92 21.54 -6.86
C ALA A 25 -3.85 22.60 -7.20
N GLN A 26 -2.76 22.68 -6.43
CA GLN A 26 -1.61 23.55 -6.68
C GLN A 26 -0.84 23.13 -7.94
N TRP A 27 -0.92 21.86 -8.33
CA TRP A 27 -0.24 21.41 -9.55
C TRP A 27 -0.99 21.83 -10.80
N GLY A 28 -2.29 22.06 -10.79
CA GLY A 28 -3.00 22.62 -11.96
C GLY A 28 -2.71 21.89 -13.29
N GLY A 29 -2.32 20.60 -13.27
CA GLY A 29 -1.86 19.85 -14.44
C GLY A 29 -0.36 19.90 -14.76
N HIS A 30 0.50 20.37 -13.85
CA HIS A 30 1.97 20.37 -13.96
C HIS A 30 2.50 18.92 -14.01
N LYS A 31 2.88 18.48 -15.22
CA LYS A 31 3.27 17.10 -15.58
C LYS A 31 4.69 16.68 -15.13
N ASP A 32 5.36 17.52 -14.36
CA ASP A 32 6.75 17.36 -13.90
C ASP A 32 6.87 17.04 -12.40
N LYS A 33 5.76 17.08 -11.65
CA LYS A 33 5.71 16.73 -10.22
C LYS A 33 5.10 15.36 -9.99
N VAL A 34 5.56 14.65 -8.95
CA VAL A 34 5.08 13.30 -8.61
C VAL A 34 4.31 13.32 -7.29
N LEU A 35 3.10 12.74 -7.26
CA LEU A 35 2.38 12.42 -6.02
C LEU A 35 2.61 10.95 -5.69
N ALA A 36 3.45 10.71 -4.70
CA ALA A 36 3.71 9.36 -4.23
C ALA A 36 2.70 8.95 -3.16
N ILE A 37 1.84 7.99 -3.47
CA ILE A 37 0.81 7.47 -2.56
C ILE A 37 1.24 6.07 -2.12
N SER A 38 1.33 5.85 -0.81
CA SER A 38 1.54 4.52 -0.24
C SER A 38 0.24 4.00 0.36
N VAL A 39 -0.14 2.78 -0.01
CA VAL A 39 -1.39 2.14 0.45
C VAL A 39 -1.05 0.98 1.38
N ILE A 40 -1.34 1.14 2.67
CA ILE A 40 -1.24 0.07 3.66
C ILE A 40 -2.61 -0.55 3.82
N GLY A 41 -2.71 -1.87 3.67
CA GLY A 41 -4.00 -2.52 3.84
C GLY A 41 -3.99 -4.03 3.84
N ASP A 42 -5.20 -4.57 3.97
CA ASP A 42 -5.48 -6.00 4.00
C ASP A 42 -5.83 -6.55 2.60
N SER A 43 -6.63 -7.62 2.55
CA SER A 43 -7.09 -8.24 1.29
C SER A 43 -7.81 -7.28 0.35
N TYR A 44 -8.51 -6.25 0.86
CA TYR A 44 -9.19 -5.25 0.01
C TYR A 44 -8.18 -4.49 -0.85
N SER A 45 -7.03 -4.16 -0.27
CA SER A 45 -5.98 -3.40 -0.95
C SER A 45 -5.00 -4.31 -1.69
N ALA A 46 -4.79 -5.53 -1.20
CA ALA A 46 -3.90 -6.51 -1.83
C ALA A 46 -4.48 -7.08 -3.13
N GLY A 47 -5.79 -7.34 -3.15
CA GLY A 47 -6.52 -7.89 -4.30
C GLY A 47 -6.47 -6.97 -5.51
N GLN A 48 -6.16 -7.54 -6.68
CA GLN A 48 -5.97 -6.78 -7.92
C GLN A 48 -7.28 -6.15 -8.41
N ASP A 49 -8.40 -6.83 -8.23
CA ASP A 49 -9.68 -6.44 -8.83
C ASP A 49 -10.61 -5.66 -7.90
N PHE A 50 -10.22 -5.46 -6.64
CA PHE A 50 -11.14 -4.84 -5.68
C PHE A 50 -11.27 -3.34 -5.88
N TYR A 51 -10.21 -2.55 -5.77
CA TYR A 51 -10.37 -1.10 -6.01
C TYR A 51 -9.08 -0.44 -6.49
N LEU A 52 -7.93 -0.90 -5.99
CA LEU A 52 -6.69 -0.16 -6.12
C LEU A 52 -6.22 -0.05 -7.56
N ASN A 53 -6.43 -1.09 -8.37
CA ASN A 53 -6.12 -1.05 -9.80
C ASN A 53 -6.98 0.00 -10.51
N GLN A 54 -8.31 -0.06 -10.34
CA GLN A 54 -9.24 0.90 -10.96
C GLN A 54 -8.97 2.34 -10.51
N LEU A 55 -8.74 2.56 -9.21
CA LEU A 55 -8.36 3.85 -8.65
C LEU A 55 -7.08 4.38 -9.30
N THR A 56 -6.03 3.56 -9.34
CA THR A 56 -4.73 3.97 -9.89
C THR A 56 -4.84 4.29 -11.38
N GLN A 57 -5.58 3.49 -12.16
CA GLN A 57 -5.83 3.78 -13.56
C GLN A 57 -6.59 5.11 -13.75
N ARG A 58 -7.59 5.37 -12.92
CA ARG A 58 -8.37 6.62 -12.99
C ARG A 58 -7.50 7.83 -12.69
N LEU A 59 -6.75 7.79 -11.60
CA LEU A 59 -5.82 8.84 -11.21
C LEU A 59 -4.75 9.09 -12.28
N ALA A 60 -4.16 8.02 -12.81
CA ALA A 60 -3.14 8.11 -13.84
C ALA A 60 -3.64 8.71 -15.17
N ARG A 61 -4.89 8.40 -15.57
CA ARG A 61 -5.51 9.00 -16.77
C ARG A 61 -5.65 10.51 -16.67
N GLU A 62 -5.89 11.02 -15.46
CA GLU A 62 -6.18 12.43 -15.25
C GLU A 62 -4.93 13.25 -14.94
N PHE A 63 -4.02 12.68 -14.15
CA PHE A 63 -2.86 13.41 -13.62
C PHE A 63 -1.52 12.91 -14.17
N GLY A 64 -1.50 11.87 -14.99
CA GLY A 64 -0.29 11.22 -15.48
C GLY A 64 0.19 10.07 -14.58
N PHE A 65 1.07 9.22 -15.12
CA PHE A 65 1.61 8.05 -14.43
C PHE A 65 3.11 8.19 -14.21
N ALA A 66 3.52 8.36 -12.95
CA ALA A 66 4.90 8.54 -12.53
C ALA A 66 5.63 7.21 -12.25
N GLY A 67 5.16 6.14 -12.88
CA GLY A 67 5.71 4.79 -12.79
C GLY A 67 5.06 3.90 -11.72
N PRO A 68 5.49 2.62 -11.65
CA PRO A 68 4.79 1.58 -10.89
C PRO A 68 4.82 1.72 -9.37
N GLY A 69 5.79 2.45 -8.82
CA GLY A 69 6.02 2.47 -7.37
C GLY A 69 6.54 1.12 -6.86
N TYR A 70 6.13 0.75 -5.66
CA TYR A 70 6.50 -0.53 -5.06
C TYR A 70 5.71 -1.71 -5.67
N VAL A 71 6.45 -2.75 -6.06
CA VAL A 71 5.95 -4.04 -6.49
C VAL A 71 6.46 -5.08 -5.50
N GLY A 72 5.61 -5.45 -4.55
CA GLY A 72 5.94 -6.43 -3.53
C GLY A 72 5.92 -7.85 -4.08
N PHE A 73 6.86 -8.69 -3.65
CA PHE A 73 6.89 -10.08 -4.11
C PHE A 73 5.85 -10.97 -3.41
N ASN A 74 4.99 -10.43 -2.54
CA ASN A 74 3.82 -11.14 -2.04
C ASN A 74 2.60 -10.96 -2.96
N HIS A 75 2.20 -9.71 -3.24
CA HIS A 75 0.96 -9.40 -3.95
C HIS A 75 1.11 -8.48 -5.18
N GLY A 76 2.32 -8.15 -5.61
CA GLY A 76 2.58 -7.34 -6.79
C GLY A 76 2.26 -5.86 -6.62
N ALA A 77 1.92 -5.19 -7.72
CA ALA A 77 1.73 -3.74 -7.79
C ALA A 77 0.28 -3.28 -7.56
N ALA A 78 0.09 -1.96 -7.43
CA ALA A 78 -1.23 -1.33 -7.43
C ALA A 78 -1.99 -1.58 -8.75
N LEU A 79 -1.29 -1.52 -9.89
CA LEU A 79 -1.79 -1.91 -11.21
C LEU A 79 -1.58 -3.40 -11.53
N GLY A 80 -1.57 -4.24 -10.48
CA GLY A 80 -1.41 -5.69 -10.58
C GLY A 80 -2.47 -6.31 -11.49
N GLY A 81 -2.08 -7.28 -12.32
CA GLY A 81 -3.00 -8.01 -13.20
C GLY A 81 -3.26 -7.35 -14.56
N THR A 82 -3.16 -6.02 -14.67
CA THR A 82 -3.39 -5.29 -15.93
C THR A 82 -2.11 -4.78 -16.56
N ASN A 83 -1.34 -3.94 -15.86
CA ASN A 83 -0.20 -3.20 -16.42
C ASN A 83 1.14 -3.65 -15.86
N ILE A 84 1.18 -4.10 -14.59
CA ILE A 84 2.39 -4.63 -13.96
C ILE A 84 2.03 -6.00 -13.42
N LYS A 85 2.33 -7.05 -14.19
CA LYS A 85 1.84 -8.41 -13.97
C LYS A 85 2.87 -9.18 -13.16
N TYR A 86 2.44 -9.57 -11.97
CA TYR A 86 3.17 -10.48 -11.09
C TYR A 86 2.15 -11.12 -10.15
N THR A 87 2.27 -12.43 -9.94
CA THR A 87 1.62 -13.12 -8.84
C THR A 87 2.43 -14.34 -8.43
N ARG A 88 2.59 -14.54 -7.12
CA ARG A 88 3.24 -15.73 -6.57
C ARG A 88 2.46 -17.02 -6.78
N SER A 89 1.19 -16.92 -7.18
CA SER A 89 0.32 -18.08 -7.43
C SER A 89 0.40 -18.62 -8.86
N SER A 90 1.39 -18.18 -9.65
CA SER A 90 1.53 -18.57 -11.05
C SER A 90 2.97 -19.00 -11.31
N GLU A 91 3.12 -20.23 -11.80
CA GLU A 91 4.42 -20.77 -12.22
C GLU A 91 5.05 -19.98 -13.36
N LYS A 92 4.28 -19.19 -14.12
CA LYS A 92 4.84 -18.24 -15.08
C LYS A 92 5.72 -17.19 -14.39
N TYR A 93 5.23 -16.63 -13.29
CA TYR A 93 5.81 -15.46 -12.64
C TYR A 93 6.65 -15.78 -11.41
N PHE A 94 6.56 -17.01 -10.89
CA PHE A 94 7.15 -17.39 -9.62
C PHE A 94 7.40 -18.90 -9.57
N GLY A 95 8.65 -19.32 -9.43
CA GLY A 95 9.02 -20.75 -9.39
C GLY A 95 10.41 -21.01 -8.82
N GLY A 96 10.82 -22.28 -8.80
CA GLY A 96 12.12 -22.71 -8.30
C GLY A 96 12.29 -22.65 -6.78
N ASP A 97 11.21 -22.91 -6.03
CA ASP A 97 11.21 -23.11 -4.57
C ASP A 97 11.64 -21.90 -3.73
N TRP A 98 10.90 -20.79 -3.86
CA TRP A 98 10.95 -19.71 -2.89
C TRP A 98 10.23 -20.09 -1.59
N ASP A 99 10.86 -19.83 -0.44
CA ASP A 99 10.18 -19.83 0.86
C ASP A 99 9.47 -18.49 1.07
N VAL A 100 8.17 -18.54 1.32
CA VAL A 100 7.34 -17.35 1.58
C VAL A 100 7.06 -17.27 3.07
N SER A 101 7.50 -16.19 3.70
CA SER A 101 7.33 -16.01 5.13
C SER A 101 5.86 -16.01 5.57
N SER A 102 5.64 -16.21 6.88
CA SER A 102 4.40 -15.82 7.54
C SER A 102 4.16 -14.30 7.44
N LEU A 103 2.93 -13.88 7.71
CA LEU A 103 2.59 -12.45 7.89
C LEU A 103 3.29 -11.87 9.13
N GLY A 104 3.47 -10.55 9.13
CA GLY A 104 4.07 -9.81 10.24
C GLY A 104 5.57 -9.68 10.13
N GLN A 105 6.17 -9.93 8.97
CA GLN A 105 7.58 -9.58 8.76
C GLN A 105 7.76 -8.06 8.71
N ALA A 106 8.95 -7.60 9.11
CA ALA A 106 9.33 -6.19 8.98
C ALA A 106 9.67 -5.86 7.52
N SER A 107 8.64 -5.85 6.67
CA SER A 107 8.68 -5.54 5.25
C SER A 107 7.48 -4.67 4.81
N PRO A 108 7.53 -4.03 3.63
CA PRO A 108 6.48 -3.09 3.21
C PRO A 108 5.09 -3.73 3.10
N ASP A 109 5.00 -4.95 2.57
CA ASP A 109 3.77 -5.74 2.44
C ASP A 109 3.71 -6.94 3.42
N SER A 110 4.39 -6.80 4.58
CA SER A 110 4.34 -7.71 5.74
C SER A 110 4.75 -9.17 5.49
N ARG A 111 5.30 -9.48 4.31
CA ARG A 111 5.96 -10.75 4.00
C ARG A 111 7.30 -10.53 3.30
N THR A 112 8.13 -11.55 3.33
CA THR A 112 9.36 -11.65 2.54
C THR A 112 9.36 -12.96 1.78
N ILE A 113 10.20 -13.03 0.76
CA ILE A 113 10.55 -14.30 0.12
C ILE A 113 12.03 -14.58 0.35
N THR A 114 12.38 -15.83 0.61
CA THR A 114 13.78 -16.28 0.70
C THR A 114 14.00 -17.34 -0.38
N GLY A 115 14.99 -17.12 -1.23
CA GLY A 115 15.23 -17.98 -2.39
C GLY A 115 16.28 -19.06 -2.14
N HIS A 116 16.36 -19.99 -3.08
CA HIS A 116 17.45 -20.94 -3.24
C HIS A 116 17.93 -20.91 -4.70
N ALA A 117 19.10 -21.48 -5.00
CA ALA A 117 19.60 -21.55 -6.37
C ALA A 117 18.55 -22.16 -7.31
N GLY A 118 18.25 -21.48 -8.43
CA GLY A 118 17.20 -21.82 -9.38
C GLY A 118 15.84 -21.17 -9.11
N ALA A 119 15.63 -20.58 -7.93
CA ALA A 119 14.43 -19.79 -7.63
C ALA A 119 14.35 -18.58 -8.54
N TYR A 120 13.22 -18.38 -9.20
CA TYR A 120 13.02 -17.26 -10.12
C TYR A 120 11.68 -16.56 -9.91
N LEU A 121 11.66 -15.29 -10.28
CA LEU A 121 10.43 -14.52 -10.42
C LEU A 121 10.47 -13.69 -11.70
N GLU A 122 9.30 -13.34 -12.21
CA GLU A 122 9.14 -12.55 -13.42
C GLU A 122 8.08 -11.47 -13.19
N VAL A 123 8.40 -10.22 -13.54
CA VAL A 123 7.48 -9.10 -13.51
C VAL A 123 7.36 -8.55 -14.92
N ASP A 124 6.16 -8.63 -15.49
CA ASP A 124 5.89 -8.15 -16.84
C ASP A 124 5.23 -6.78 -16.80
N SER A 125 5.53 -5.96 -17.79
CA SER A 125 4.75 -4.77 -18.12
C SER A 125 3.78 -5.03 -19.27
N ASN A 126 2.71 -4.26 -19.28
CA ASN A 126 1.73 -4.24 -20.35
C ASN A 126 1.16 -2.82 -20.45
N GLU A 127 1.57 -2.10 -21.48
CA GLU A 127 1.09 -0.76 -21.77
C GLU A 127 -0.41 -0.78 -22.10
N THR A 128 -1.12 0.27 -21.71
CA THR A 128 -2.48 0.53 -22.17
C THR A 128 -2.61 2.00 -22.57
N ALA A 129 -3.70 2.36 -23.27
CA ALA A 129 -3.95 3.76 -23.63
C ALA A 129 -3.95 4.74 -22.44
N ALA A 130 -4.18 4.22 -21.22
CA ALA A 130 -4.18 5.00 -20.00
C ALA A 130 -2.84 5.02 -19.26
N ILE A 131 -1.97 4.03 -19.49
CA ILE A 131 -0.79 3.76 -18.67
C ILE A 131 0.39 3.41 -19.57
N ASP A 132 1.36 4.32 -19.60
CA ASP A 132 2.68 4.07 -20.14
C ASP A 132 3.56 3.41 -19.08
N THR A 133 3.92 2.15 -19.29
CA THR A 133 4.68 1.35 -18.32
C THR A 133 6.20 1.50 -18.45
N SER A 134 6.70 2.46 -19.24
CA SER A 134 8.13 2.78 -19.27
C SER A 134 8.64 3.11 -17.88
N ILE A 135 9.89 2.75 -17.62
CA ILE A 135 10.59 2.98 -16.36
C ILE A 135 11.99 3.51 -16.67
N SER A 136 12.50 4.37 -15.79
CA SER A 136 13.88 4.89 -15.84
C SER A 136 14.71 4.37 -14.66
N GLN A 137 14.06 3.91 -13.59
CA GLN A 137 14.71 3.38 -12.40
C GLN A 137 14.00 2.13 -11.91
N ALA A 138 14.80 1.13 -11.52
CA ALA A 138 14.34 -0.03 -10.78
C ALA A 138 15.35 -0.38 -9.69
N ARG A 139 14.88 -0.48 -8.45
CA ARG A 139 15.68 -0.87 -7.29
C ARG A 139 15.12 -2.15 -6.69
N LEU A 140 15.98 -3.15 -6.52
CA LEU A 140 15.65 -4.34 -5.74
C LEU A 140 15.89 -4.05 -4.26
N LEU A 141 14.86 -4.28 -3.44
CA LEU A 141 14.91 -4.10 -1.99
C LEU A 141 15.05 -5.47 -1.32
N TYR A 142 16.03 -5.61 -0.43
CA TYR A 142 16.36 -6.90 0.21
C TYR A 142 16.88 -6.73 1.64
N LEU A 143 16.89 -7.83 2.39
CA LEU A 143 17.48 -7.92 3.72
C LEU A 143 18.85 -8.60 3.62
N GLY A 144 19.91 -7.83 3.81
CA GLY A 144 21.28 -8.34 3.89
C GLY A 144 21.50 -9.14 5.18
N ASN A 145 22.09 -10.32 5.04
CA ASN A 145 22.41 -11.24 6.14
C ASN A 145 23.91 -11.29 6.45
N GLY A 146 24.70 -10.36 5.91
CA GLY A 146 26.16 -10.31 6.06
C GLY A 146 26.92 -11.26 5.14
N LYS A 147 26.23 -12.04 4.30
CA LYS A 147 26.81 -12.91 3.27
C LYS A 147 26.49 -12.37 1.88
N ALA A 148 27.36 -12.65 0.92
CA ALA A 148 27.05 -12.43 -0.48
C ALA A 148 26.04 -13.48 -0.96
N ASN A 149 25.09 -13.07 -1.79
CA ASN A 149 24.18 -13.94 -2.52
C ASN A 149 24.25 -13.53 -3.99
N GLU A 150 24.32 -14.48 -4.89
CA GLU A 150 24.43 -14.22 -6.33
C GLU A 150 23.09 -14.42 -7.00
N LEU A 151 22.65 -13.41 -7.72
CA LEU A 151 21.47 -13.44 -8.55
C LEU A 151 21.88 -13.10 -9.99
N ARG A 152 20.98 -13.37 -10.92
CA ARG A 152 21.04 -12.82 -12.27
C ARG A 152 19.69 -12.25 -12.67
N TYR A 153 19.69 -11.26 -13.54
CA TYR A 153 18.46 -10.69 -14.08
C TYR A 153 18.58 -10.32 -15.56
N ARG A 154 17.43 -10.17 -16.23
CA ARG A 154 17.31 -9.66 -17.59
C ARG A 154 15.95 -8.99 -17.78
N TRP A 155 15.84 -8.09 -18.75
CA TRP A 155 14.64 -7.27 -18.98
C TRP A 155 13.75 -7.75 -20.12
N GLY A 156 14.13 -8.84 -20.77
CA GLY A 156 13.39 -9.49 -21.84
C GLY A 156 13.89 -10.93 -22.01
N SER A 157 13.07 -11.78 -22.62
CA SER A 157 13.39 -13.21 -22.79
C SER A 157 14.59 -13.49 -23.69
N SER A 158 14.92 -12.55 -24.59
CA SER A 158 16.07 -12.61 -25.49
C SER A 158 17.25 -11.75 -25.02
N ASP A 159 17.07 -10.97 -23.95
CA ASP A 159 18.14 -10.12 -23.42
C ASP A 159 19.21 -10.98 -22.72
N PRO A 160 20.48 -10.55 -22.76
CA PRO A 160 21.54 -11.21 -22.01
C PRO A 160 21.30 -11.10 -20.51
N TRP A 161 21.68 -12.15 -19.78
CA TRP A 161 21.68 -12.13 -18.32
C TRP A 161 22.74 -11.19 -17.78
N ARG A 162 22.38 -10.48 -16.71
CA ARG A 162 23.27 -9.63 -15.92
C ARG A 162 23.45 -10.25 -14.54
N SER A 163 24.70 -10.37 -14.09
CA SER A 163 24.99 -10.80 -12.73
C SER A 163 24.66 -9.69 -11.72
N LEU A 164 24.25 -10.10 -10.52
CA LEU A 164 23.89 -9.22 -9.43
C LEU A 164 24.30 -9.84 -8.09
N THR A 165 25.28 -9.24 -7.44
CA THR A 165 25.70 -9.64 -6.09
C THR A 165 24.94 -8.84 -5.04
N LEU A 166 24.23 -9.53 -4.15
CA LEU A 166 23.58 -8.94 -2.98
C LEU A 166 24.44 -9.16 -1.74
N ALA A 167 24.92 -8.07 -1.14
CA ALA A 167 25.76 -8.10 0.06
C ALA A 167 25.28 -7.09 1.12
N GLY A 168 25.96 -7.05 2.26
CA GLY A 168 25.68 -6.13 3.36
C GLY A 168 24.81 -6.73 4.47
N GLN A 169 24.49 -5.91 5.47
CA GLN A 169 23.67 -6.28 6.63
C GLN A 169 22.47 -5.36 6.76
N GLY A 170 21.35 -5.89 7.26
CA GLY A 170 20.11 -5.13 7.43
C GLY A 170 19.46 -4.76 6.10
N VAL A 171 18.58 -3.76 6.10
CA VAL A 171 17.85 -3.37 4.87
C VAL A 171 18.80 -2.75 3.86
N GLN A 172 18.77 -3.28 2.64
CA GLN A 172 19.58 -2.85 1.52
C GLN A 172 18.72 -2.57 0.28
N ALA A 173 19.28 -1.82 -0.66
CA ALA A 173 18.70 -1.57 -1.96
C ALA A 173 19.81 -1.55 -3.01
N VAL A 174 19.59 -2.22 -4.15
CA VAL A 174 20.51 -2.21 -5.29
C VAL A 174 19.80 -1.73 -6.54
N GLN A 175 20.44 -0.81 -7.26
CA GLN A 175 19.95 -0.32 -8.53
C GLN A 175 20.17 -1.38 -9.61
N LEU A 176 19.10 -1.70 -10.36
CA LEU A 176 19.20 -2.53 -11.54
C LEU A 176 19.60 -1.65 -12.73
N ALA A 177 20.60 -2.10 -13.48
CA ALA A 177 21.16 -1.41 -14.63
C ALA A 177 20.36 -1.73 -15.91
N ASP A 178 20.60 -0.90 -16.93
CA ASP A 178 20.12 -1.11 -18.31
C ASP A 178 18.61 -1.35 -18.40
N VAL A 179 17.87 -0.53 -17.63
CA VAL A 179 16.42 -0.48 -17.68
C VAL A 179 15.98 -0.16 -19.13
N PRO A 180 15.03 -0.91 -19.72
CA PRO A 180 14.59 -0.67 -21.09
C PRO A 180 13.95 0.71 -21.25
N ALA A 181 14.24 1.37 -22.37
CA ALA A 181 13.63 2.66 -22.70
C ALA A 181 12.14 2.54 -23.07
N GLY A 182 11.69 1.36 -23.50
CA GLY A 182 10.32 1.09 -23.94
C GLY A 182 9.36 0.76 -22.81
N ALA A 183 8.06 0.90 -23.08
CA ALA A 183 7.01 0.53 -22.14
C ALA A 183 6.83 -0.99 -21.97
N ALA A 184 7.30 -1.79 -22.93
CA ALA A 184 7.26 -3.25 -22.87
C ALA A 184 8.60 -3.81 -22.37
N TRP A 185 8.54 -4.54 -21.28
CA TRP A 185 9.66 -5.19 -20.58
C TRP A 185 9.14 -6.34 -19.71
N ALA A 186 9.99 -7.34 -19.49
CA ALA A 186 9.73 -8.49 -18.64
C ALA A 186 10.97 -8.76 -17.78
N LEU A 187 10.98 -8.23 -16.57
CA LEU A 187 12.08 -8.40 -15.63
C LEU A 187 12.03 -9.82 -15.07
N ARG A 188 13.00 -10.64 -15.45
CA ARG A 188 13.23 -11.94 -14.82
C ARG A 188 14.41 -11.84 -13.88
N LEU A 189 14.22 -12.28 -12.64
CA LEU A 189 15.24 -12.41 -11.60
C LEU A 189 15.38 -13.88 -11.24
N GLU A 190 16.60 -14.37 -11.09
CA GLU A 190 16.89 -15.75 -10.69
C GLU A 190 18.03 -15.79 -9.68
N VAL A 191 17.88 -16.62 -8.65
CA VAL A 191 18.93 -16.89 -7.67
C VAL A 191 19.92 -17.88 -8.27
N VAL A 192 21.19 -17.50 -8.30
CA VAL A 192 22.30 -18.34 -8.76
C VAL A 192 22.93 -19.05 -7.58
N GLU A 193 23.17 -18.33 -6.48
CA GLU A 193 23.82 -18.86 -5.28
C GLU A 193 23.32 -18.17 -4.01
N GLY A 194 23.29 -18.91 -2.91
CA GLY A 194 22.93 -18.40 -1.59
C GLY A 194 21.43 -18.50 -1.29
N ALA A 195 21.01 -17.71 -0.31
CA ALA A 195 19.63 -17.66 0.17
C ALA A 195 19.18 -16.21 0.43
N PRO A 196 19.00 -15.40 -0.62
CA PRO A 196 18.66 -14.00 -0.47
C PRO A 196 17.23 -13.83 0.07
N THR A 197 17.04 -12.93 1.03
CA THR A 197 15.70 -12.52 1.48
C THR A 197 15.30 -11.21 0.79
N LEU A 198 14.27 -11.28 -0.05
CA LEU A 198 13.81 -10.17 -0.88
C LEU A 198 12.49 -9.60 -0.36
N PHE A 199 12.34 -8.28 -0.49
CA PHE A 199 11.11 -7.56 -0.19
C PHE A 199 10.28 -7.35 -1.48
N GLY A 200 10.91 -6.80 -2.50
CA GLY A 200 10.25 -6.42 -3.74
C GLY A 200 11.07 -5.44 -4.55
N LEU A 201 10.43 -4.84 -5.56
CA LEU A 201 11.02 -3.81 -6.40
C LEU A 201 10.40 -2.45 -6.06
N TRP A 202 11.20 -1.40 -6.17
CA TRP A 202 10.68 -0.05 -6.33
C TRP A 202 11.05 0.47 -7.72
N MET A 203 10.06 0.96 -8.47
CA MET A 203 10.25 1.40 -9.84
C MET A 203 9.63 2.79 -10.08
N SER A 204 10.25 3.57 -10.95
CA SER A 204 9.76 4.88 -11.38
C SER A 204 10.12 5.16 -12.83
N ASN A 205 9.50 6.19 -13.40
CA ASN A 205 9.88 6.80 -14.67
C ASN A 205 10.23 8.28 -14.46
N ASP A 206 10.65 8.96 -15.53
CA ASP A 206 11.02 10.38 -15.49
C ASP A 206 9.82 11.32 -15.73
N ARG A 207 8.59 10.79 -15.63
CA ARG A 207 7.36 11.56 -15.83
C ARG A 207 6.78 11.97 -14.49
N GLY A 208 6.12 13.12 -14.46
CA GLY A 208 5.25 13.48 -13.34
C GLY A 208 3.90 12.75 -13.37
N GLY A 209 3.11 13.01 -12.35
CA GLY A 209 1.79 12.43 -12.13
C GLY A 209 1.74 11.57 -10.88
N ILE A 210 0.94 10.52 -10.89
CA ILE A 210 0.63 9.71 -9.71
C ILE A 210 1.50 8.46 -9.71
N ARG A 211 2.05 8.12 -8.55
CA ARG A 211 2.72 6.86 -8.29
C ARG A 211 2.11 6.20 -7.06
N VAL A 212 1.58 4.99 -7.22
CA VAL A 212 0.89 4.27 -6.13
C VAL A 212 1.68 3.03 -5.73
N SER A 213 2.25 3.05 -4.54
CA SER A 213 2.96 1.93 -3.93
C SER A 213 2.02 1.09 -3.08
N LYS A 214 1.84 -0.18 -3.43
CA LYS A 214 0.95 -1.11 -2.70
C LYS A 214 1.70 -1.84 -1.59
N LEU A 215 1.52 -1.40 -0.35
CA LEU A 215 2.09 -1.96 0.88
C LEU A 215 1.02 -2.82 1.59
N ALA A 216 0.39 -3.75 0.87
CA ALA A 216 -0.79 -4.45 1.33
C ALA A 216 -0.66 -5.97 1.20
N ALA A 217 -1.24 -6.70 2.15
CA ALA A 217 -1.23 -8.16 2.14
C ALA A 217 -2.57 -8.78 2.52
N SER A 218 -2.96 -9.80 1.76
CA SER A 218 -4.17 -10.55 2.06
C SER A 218 -4.01 -11.29 3.39
N GLY A 219 -5.04 -11.21 4.23
CA GLY A 219 -5.04 -11.74 5.59
C GLY A 219 -4.36 -10.87 6.65
N ALA A 220 -3.69 -9.78 6.28
CA ALA A 220 -2.99 -8.92 7.24
C ALA A 220 -3.96 -8.15 8.14
N ALA A 221 -3.57 -8.01 9.41
CA ALA A 221 -4.22 -7.19 10.43
C ALA A 221 -3.29 -6.06 10.91
N SER A 222 -3.77 -5.18 11.79
CA SER A 222 -2.94 -4.08 12.31
C SER A 222 -1.65 -4.54 13.02
N ALA A 223 -1.63 -5.74 13.61
CA ALA A 223 -0.44 -6.32 14.24
C ALA A 223 0.68 -6.73 13.26
N ASP A 224 0.33 -6.87 11.99
CA ASP A 224 1.27 -7.26 10.93
C ASP A 224 2.01 -6.05 10.36
N PHE A 225 1.51 -4.84 10.63
CA PHE A 225 2.11 -3.56 10.25
C PHE A 225 2.63 -2.77 11.47
N TYR A 226 2.37 -3.21 12.69
CA TYR A 226 2.97 -2.65 13.89
C TYR A 226 3.19 -3.72 14.97
N LYS A 227 4.43 -3.80 15.45
CA LYS A 227 4.81 -4.57 16.65
C LYS A 227 5.51 -3.65 17.64
N SER A 228 5.28 -3.86 18.93
CA SER A 228 6.04 -3.20 20.00
C SER A 228 7.41 -3.85 20.22
N ASP A 229 8.12 -4.16 19.13
CA ASP A 229 9.46 -4.71 19.12
C ASP A 229 10.42 -3.74 18.43
N GLY A 230 11.46 -3.30 19.14
CA GLY A 230 12.33 -2.22 18.65
C GLY A 230 13.13 -2.61 17.40
N GLN A 231 13.59 -3.85 17.30
CA GLN A 231 14.36 -4.33 16.15
C GLN A 231 13.48 -4.43 14.90
N TRP A 232 12.28 -4.99 15.06
CA TRP A 232 11.26 -5.06 14.02
C TRP A 232 10.92 -3.66 13.50
N GLN A 233 10.69 -2.69 14.40
CA GLN A 233 10.38 -1.32 14.01
C GLN A 233 11.54 -0.65 13.26
N VAL A 234 12.79 -0.84 13.70
CA VAL A 234 13.97 -0.32 13.01
C VAL A 234 14.05 -0.87 11.59
N GLN A 235 13.88 -2.18 11.41
CA GLN A 235 13.91 -2.78 10.08
C GLN A 235 12.75 -2.31 9.20
N TRP A 236 11.52 -2.31 9.73
CA TRP A 236 10.33 -1.90 8.98
C TRP A 236 10.48 -0.44 8.51
N LYS A 237 10.90 0.46 9.40
CA LYS A 237 11.15 1.86 9.06
C LYS A 237 12.24 1.98 7.99
N ALA A 238 13.33 1.23 8.11
CA ALA A 238 14.44 1.28 7.17
C ALA A 238 14.03 0.87 5.74
N VAL A 239 13.17 -0.14 5.57
CA VAL A 239 12.69 -0.56 4.25
C VAL A 239 11.60 0.34 3.71
N VAL A 240 10.66 0.79 4.55
CA VAL A 240 9.61 1.72 4.11
C VAL A 240 10.20 3.09 3.71
N ALA A 241 11.29 3.54 4.33
CA ALA A 241 12.01 4.76 3.94
C ALA A 241 12.60 4.70 2.52
N LYS A 242 12.73 3.51 1.91
CA LYS A 242 13.20 3.35 0.53
C LYS A 242 12.10 3.61 -0.50
N ILE A 243 10.83 3.67 -0.06
CA ILE A 243 9.63 3.86 -0.87
C ILE A 243 9.08 5.26 -0.61
N PRO A 244 9.34 6.26 -1.47
CA PRO A 244 8.85 7.62 -1.24
C PRO A 244 7.33 7.66 -1.09
N ALA A 245 6.86 8.50 -0.18
CA ALA A 245 5.45 8.74 0.06
C ALA A 245 5.18 10.20 0.46
N ASP A 246 4.20 10.79 -0.19
CA ASP A 246 3.58 12.07 0.11
C ASP A 246 2.25 11.91 0.85
N ALA A 247 1.60 10.77 0.64
CA ALA A 247 0.37 10.41 1.30
C ALA A 247 0.34 8.93 1.65
N TYR A 248 -0.21 8.61 2.82
CA TYR A 248 -0.56 7.27 3.22
C TYR A 248 -2.08 7.10 3.21
N LEU A 249 -2.55 6.04 2.58
CA LEU A 249 -3.91 5.54 2.68
C LEU A 249 -3.86 4.24 3.47
N ILE A 250 -4.44 4.22 4.66
CA ILE A 250 -4.37 3.08 5.58
C ILE A 250 -5.78 2.53 5.77
N MET A 251 -6.02 1.32 5.25
CA MET A 251 -7.28 0.61 5.39
C MET A 251 -7.04 -0.79 5.95
N LEU A 252 -7.15 -0.90 7.28
CA LEU A 252 -7.01 -2.11 8.09
C LEU A 252 -8.24 -2.25 8.99
N GLY A 253 -8.37 -3.38 9.69
CA GLY A 253 -9.48 -3.63 10.61
C GLY A 253 -10.34 -4.84 10.23
N GLY A 254 -10.39 -5.23 8.95
CA GLY A 254 -11.21 -6.37 8.53
C GLY A 254 -10.74 -7.71 9.08
N ASN A 255 -9.43 -7.96 9.09
CA ASN A 255 -8.86 -9.15 9.73
C ASN A 255 -8.75 -8.99 11.25
N ASP A 256 -8.53 -7.78 11.77
CA ASP A 256 -8.61 -7.50 13.21
C ASP A 256 -9.98 -7.90 13.78
N GLN A 257 -11.06 -7.49 13.11
CA GLN A 257 -12.43 -7.94 13.38
C GLN A 257 -12.54 -9.46 13.34
N GLY A 258 -11.96 -10.07 12.30
CA GLY A 258 -11.94 -11.51 12.13
C GLY A 258 -11.26 -12.31 13.23
N PHE A 259 -10.21 -11.73 13.81
CA PHE A 259 -9.44 -12.32 14.89
C PHE A 259 -9.96 -11.91 16.28
N GLY A 260 -11.07 -11.15 16.35
CA GLY A 260 -11.64 -10.69 17.61
C GLY A 260 -10.71 -9.75 18.38
N VAL A 261 -9.87 -8.98 17.68
CA VAL A 261 -9.01 -7.97 18.30
C VAL A 261 -9.88 -6.93 18.99
N LYS A 262 -9.56 -6.54 20.22
CA LYS A 262 -10.35 -5.50 20.89
C LYS A 262 -10.16 -4.17 20.17
N PRO A 263 -11.20 -3.33 20.00
CA PRO A 263 -11.08 -2.01 19.40
C PRO A 263 -9.94 -1.16 20.00
N LYS A 264 -9.76 -1.23 21.33
CA LYS A 264 -8.65 -0.56 22.03
C LYS A 264 -7.27 -1.05 21.56
N ASP A 265 -7.08 -2.35 21.40
CA ASP A 265 -5.79 -2.92 20.98
C ASP A 265 -5.49 -2.60 19.52
N TYR A 266 -6.52 -2.61 18.67
CA TYR A 266 -6.44 -2.10 17.30
C TYR A 266 -6.00 -0.62 17.29
N LEU A 267 -6.62 0.23 18.11
CA LEU A 267 -6.26 1.64 18.18
C LEU A 267 -4.79 1.84 18.59
N GLU A 268 -4.29 1.09 19.58
CA GLU A 268 -2.88 1.18 19.99
C GLU A 268 -1.92 0.78 18.86
N ARG A 269 -2.31 -0.19 18.02
CA ARG A 269 -1.51 -0.57 16.84
C ARG A 269 -1.55 0.50 15.76
N MET A 270 -2.71 1.12 15.52
CA MET A 270 -2.85 2.24 14.58
C MET A 270 -2.04 3.47 15.03
N LYS A 271 -2.03 3.77 16.34
CA LYS A 271 -1.16 4.79 16.95
C LYS A 271 0.32 4.51 16.69
N GLY A 272 0.74 3.27 16.90
CA GLY A 272 2.10 2.81 16.64
C GLY A 272 2.50 2.97 15.19
N LEU A 273 1.66 2.50 14.26
CA LEU A 273 1.87 2.63 12.83
C LEU A 273 1.99 4.09 12.38
N ALA A 274 1.06 4.96 12.79
CA ALA A 274 1.10 6.38 12.44
C ALA A 274 2.39 7.06 12.95
N ARG A 275 2.86 6.68 14.14
CA ARG A 275 4.14 7.19 14.67
C ARG A 275 5.33 6.76 13.81
N MET A 276 5.43 5.48 13.46
CA MET A 276 6.49 4.99 12.57
C MET A 276 6.48 5.69 11.21
N ILE A 277 5.28 5.95 10.65
CA ILE A 277 5.14 6.68 9.38
C ILE A 277 5.66 8.11 9.52
N ARG A 278 5.30 8.83 10.59
CA ARG A 278 5.78 10.20 10.84
C ARG A 278 7.30 10.26 11.03
N GLU A 279 7.92 9.22 11.55
CA GLU A 279 9.38 9.13 11.66
C GLU A 279 10.06 8.91 10.31
N VAL A 280 9.44 8.16 9.41
CA VAL A 280 10.01 7.79 8.11
C VAL A 280 9.74 8.85 7.04
N HIS A 281 8.51 9.34 6.97
CA HIS A 281 8.05 10.37 6.03
C HIS A 281 7.31 11.48 6.79
N PRO A 282 8.04 12.38 7.48
CA PRO A 282 7.45 13.39 8.35
C PRO A 282 6.53 14.37 7.63
N MET A 283 6.70 14.54 6.31
CA MET A 283 5.90 15.43 5.47
C MET A 283 4.74 14.74 4.75
N ALA A 284 4.55 13.43 4.97
CA ALA A 284 3.46 12.70 4.35
C ALA A 284 2.15 12.90 5.13
N SER A 285 1.05 13.12 4.42
CA SER A 285 -0.28 13.09 5.04
C SER A 285 -0.68 11.66 5.41
N ILE A 286 -1.25 11.44 6.59
CA ILE A 286 -1.77 10.13 7.00
C ILE A 286 -3.30 10.17 6.90
N ASN A 287 -3.86 9.20 6.16
CA ASN A 287 -5.29 9.02 6.00
C ASN A 287 -5.67 7.63 6.47
N VAL A 288 -6.53 7.55 7.48
CA VAL A 288 -7.06 6.31 8.01
C VAL A 288 -8.50 6.11 7.55
N ILE A 289 -8.76 4.98 6.89
CA ILE A 289 -10.04 4.65 6.30
C ILE A 289 -10.58 3.43 7.02
N MET A 290 -11.72 3.61 7.69
CA MET A 290 -12.42 2.49 8.32
C MET A 290 -13.29 1.75 7.31
N ARG A 291 -13.19 0.42 7.32
CA ARG A 291 -14.08 -0.43 6.52
C ARG A 291 -15.51 -0.37 7.05
N GLN A 292 -16.46 -0.58 6.16
CA GLN A 292 -17.86 -0.82 6.46
C GLN A 292 -18.06 -2.18 7.14
N ASP A 293 -19.14 -2.31 7.90
CA ASP A 293 -19.62 -3.57 8.44
C ASP A 293 -19.94 -4.56 7.32
N THR A 294 -19.79 -5.86 7.61
CA THR A 294 -20.23 -6.93 6.71
C THR A 294 -21.06 -7.95 7.47
N THR A 295 -21.61 -8.93 6.75
CA THR A 295 -22.33 -10.08 7.33
C THR A 295 -21.42 -11.07 8.07
N ARG A 296 -20.12 -10.77 8.22
CA ARG A 296 -19.19 -11.61 8.95
C ARG A 296 -19.57 -11.64 10.44
N SER A 297 -19.77 -12.83 10.98
CA SER A 297 -19.88 -13.01 12.44
C SER A 297 -18.59 -12.56 13.10
N SER A 298 -18.68 -11.63 14.05
CA SER A 298 -17.53 -11.05 14.73
C SER A 298 -17.87 -10.65 16.17
N ALA A 299 -16.86 -10.64 17.03
CA ALA A 299 -17.01 -10.22 18.42
C ALA A 299 -17.24 -8.71 18.56
N TYR A 300 -16.73 -7.92 17.61
CA TYR A 300 -16.84 -6.46 17.58
C TYR A 300 -17.19 -6.02 16.15
N PRO A 301 -18.31 -5.32 15.92
CA PRO A 301 -18.61 -4.72 14.62
C PRO A 301 -17.56 -3.65 14.24
N MET A 302 -17.44 -3.33 12.95
CA MET A 302 -16.55 -2.28 12.45
C MET A 302 -16.88 -0.91 13.07
N SER A 303 -18.13 -0.68 13.43
CA SER A 303 -18.57 0.50 14.18
C SER A 303 -17.81 0.70 15.50
N ASP A 304 -17.48 -0.37 16.21
CA ASP A 304 -16.74 -0.27 17.49
C ASP A 304 -15.30 0.19 17.26
N TYR A 305 -14.66 -0.30 16.18
CA TYR A 305 -13.34 0.18 15.76
C TYR A 305 -13.41 1.64 15.31
N ALA A 306 -14.48 2.05 14.62
CA ALA A 306 -14.69 3.43 14.21
C ALA A 306 -14.80 4.37 15.42
N GLN A 307 -15.56 3.99 16.46
CA GLN A 307 -15.78 4.78 17.67
C GLN A 307 -14.48 5.11 18.42
N VAL A 308 -13.47 4.24 18.36
CA VAL A 308 -12.17 4.49 19.00
C VAL A 308 -11.17 5.17 18.05
N LEU A 309 -11.23 4.88 16.74
CA LEU A 309 -10.27 5.42 15.77
C LEU A 309 -10.56 6.88 15.43
N GLU A 310 -11.82 7.25 15.18
CA GLU A 310 -12.17 8.60 14.73
C GLU A 310 -11.76 9.69 15.73
N PRO A 311 -12.11 9.61 17.04
CA PRO A 311 -11.74 10.66 17.98
C PRO A 311 -10.23 10.81 18.14
N TRP A 312 -9.50 9.69 18.07
CA TRP A 312 -8.05 9.71 18.09
C TRP A 312 -7.46 10.33 16.83
N ALA A 313 -7.92 9.93 15.64
CA ALA A 313 -7.43 10.50 14.39
C ALA A 313 -7.62 12.02 14.36
N ARG A 314 -8.82 12.50 14.75
CA ARG A 314 -9.12 13.92 14.90
C ARG A 314 -8.18 14.62 15.88
N SER A 315 -7.91 14.04 17.06
CA SER A 315 -7.01 14.66 18.05
C SER A 315 -5.55 14.70 17.60
N GLN A 316 -5.18 13.90 16.60
CA GLN A 316 -3.85 13.87 16.01
C GLN A 316 -3.74 14.62 14.68
N ASN A 317 -4.79 15.33 14.26
CA ASN A 317 -4.93 15.95 12.94
C ASN A 317 -4.78 14.98 11.76
N ILE A 318 -4.97 13.67 12.01
CA ILE A 318 -4.98 12.62 11.02
C ILE A 318 -6.36 12.62 10.35
N ALA A 319 -6.35 12.47 9.04
CA ALA A 319 -7.56 12.33 8.28
C ALA A 319 -8.29 11.02 8.58
N TYR A 320 -9.56 11.10 8.93
CA TYR A 320 -10.43 9.94 9.11
C TYR A 320 -11.55 9.94 8.08
N ALA A 321 -11.82 8.78 7.49
CA ALA A 321 -13.00 8.56 6.67
C ALA A 321 -13.55 7.15 6.88
N SER A 322 -14.86 6.97 6.63
CA SER A 322 -15.55 5.69 6.84
C SER A 322 -16.25 5.24 5.57
N LEU A 323 -15.96 4.02 5.13
CA LEU A 323 -16.68 3.39 4.03
C LEU A 323 -18.15 3.10 4.40
N GLN A 324 -18.50 3.00 5.69
CA GLN A 324 -19.89 2.81 6.11
C GLN A 324 -20.80 3.91 5.54
N CYS A 325 -20.33 5.15 5.49
CA CYS A 325 -21.08 6.27 4.93
C CYS A 325 -21.31 6.16 3.43
N THR A 326 -20.39 5.49 2.74
CA THR A 326 -20.47 5.31 1.28
C THR A 326 -21.35 4.11 0.93
N PHE A 327 -21.26 3.03 1.69
CA PHE A 327 -22.07 1.82 1.50
C PHE A 327 -23.51 1.99 2.04
N GLY A 328 -23.72 2.90 3.00
CA GLY A 328 -24.99 3.13 3.67
C GLY A 328 -25.04 2.48 5.06
N PRO A 329 -25.97 2.90 5.94
CA PRO A 329 -25.95 2.53 7.36
C PRO A 329 -26.33 1.07 7.65
N ASP A 330 -27.06 0.39 6.75
CA ASP A 330 -27.52 -0.98 6.95
C ASP A 330 -26.76 -1.96 6.06
N PHE A 331 -25.94 -2.81 6.68
CA PHE A 331 -25.15 -3.81 5.97
C PHE A 331 -25.99 -4.85 5.23
N LYS A 332 -27.23 -5.10 5.65
CA LYS A 332 -28.12 -6.05 4.98
C LYS A 332 -28.48 -5.59 3.56
N ARG A 333 -28.43 -4.28 3.30
CA ARG A 333 -28.71 -3.73 1.96
C ARG A 333 -27.65 -4.16 0.94
N TYR A 334 -26.40 -4.17 1.37
CA TYR A 334 -25.24 -4.42 0.51
C TYR A 334 -24.57 -5.78 0.71
N ALA A 335 -25.11 -6.61 1.60
CA ALA A 335 -24.77 -8.02 1.73
C ALA A 335 -25.02 -8.80 0.43
N SER A 336 -24.45 -10.01 0.32
CA SER A 336 -24.54 -10.85 -0.88
C SER A 336 -25.97 -11.23 -1.27
N ASN A 337 -26.87 -11.36 -0.29
CA ASN A 337 -28.30 -11.61 -0.48
C ASN A 337 -29.18 -10.36 -0.31
N GLY A 338 -28.55 -9.18 -0.24
CA GLY A 338 -29.24 -7.91 -0.10
C GLY A 338 -29.85 -7.39 -1.42
N PRO A 339 -30.69 -6.34 -1.35
CA PRO A 339 -31.26 -5.68 -2.53
C PRO A 339 -30.23 -5.00 -3.43
N THR A 340 -29.02 -4.72 -2.96
CA THR A 340 -27.95 -4.11 -3.78
C THR A 340 -26.60 -4.74 -3.43
N PRO A 341 -26.33 -5.99 -3.85
CA PRO A 341 -25.13 -6.71 -3.43
C PRO A 341 -23.83 -5.99 -3.81
N MET A 342 -23.03 -5.69 -2.78
CA MET A 342 -21.69 -5.11 -2.93
C MET A 342 -20.62 -5.92 -2.21
N ILE A 343 -21.03 -6.79 -1.28
CA ILE A 343 -20.17 -7.78 -0.62
C ILE A 343 -20.47 -9.16 -1.22
N GLY A 344 -19.41 -9.92 -1.48
CA GLY A 344 -19.46 -11.23 -2.08
C GLY A 344 -20.03 -12.31 -1.15
N PRO A 345 -20.23 -13.53 -1.66
CA PRO A 345 -20.84 -14.63 -0.92
C PRO A 345 -20.01 -15.09 0.29
N ASP A 346 -18.72 -14.74 0.35
CA ASP A 346 -17.86 -15.00 1.51
C ASP A 346 -18.12 -14.05 2.69
N ASN A 347 -19.07 -13.12 2.55
CA ASN A 347 -19.48 -12.16 3.57
C ASN A 347 -18.37 -11.19 4.00
N ILE A 348 -17.27 -11.09 3.24
CA ILE A 348 -16.08 -10.32 3.61
C ILE A 348 -15.64 -9.42 2.47
N HIS A 349 -15.43 -9.95 1.27
CA HIS A 349 -14.77 -9.24 0.17
C HIS A 349 -15.78 -8.47 -0.69
N PRO A 350 -15.39 -7.33 -1.28
CA PRO A 350 -16.30 -6.58 -2.12
C PRO A 350 -16.43 -7.30 -3.47
N ILE A 351 -17.60 -7.22 -4.09
CA ILE A 351 -17.79 -7.61 -5.47
C ILE A 351 -17.09 -6.56 -6.34
N PRO A 352 -16.12 -6.92 -7.21
CA PRO A 352 -15.35 -5.96 -8.02
C PRO A 352 -16.22 -4.93 -8.76
N ALA A 353 -17.25 -5.40 -9.46
CA ALA A 353 -18.09 -4.58 -10.33
C ALA A 353 -19.00 -3.57 -9.58
N SER A 354 -19.26 -3.78 -8.29
CA SER A 354 -20.14 -2.92 -7.48
C SER A 354 -19.40 -2.33 -6.28
N GLY A 355 -19.23 -3.10 -5.20
CA GLY A 355 -18.55 -2.64 -3.98
C GLY A 355 -17.12 -2.20 -4.22
N GLY A 356 -16.41 -2.91 -5.10
CA GLY A 356 -15.04 -2.56 -5.47
C GLY A 356 -14.94 -1.20 -6.16
N ARG A 357 -15.78 -1.00 -7.18
CA ARG A 357 -15.95 0.28 -7.86
C ARG A 357 -16.32 1.42 -6.91
N LEU A 358 -17.23 1.16 -5.96
CA LEU A 358 -17.65 2.16 -4.98
C LEU A 358 -16.48 2.60 -4.08
N ILE A 359 -15.65 1.65 -3.64
CA ILE A 359 -14.43 1.93 -2.87
C ILE A 359 -13.44 2.75 -3.71
N ALA A 360 -13.24 2.39 -4.99
CA ALA A 360 -12.37 3.15 -5.88
C ALA A 360 -12.83 4.60 -6.06
N ASP A 361 -14.14 4.82 -6.24
CA ASP A 361 -14.73 6.14 -6.35
C ASP A 361 -14.61 6.95 -5.05
N PHE A 362 -14.78 6.31 -3.89
CA PHE A 362 -14.57 6.94 -2.59
C PHE A 362 -13.14 7.44 -2.41
N PHE A 363 -12.14 6.59 -2.66
CA PHE A 363 -10.74 6.99 -2.53
C PHE A 363 -10.34 8.06 -3.54
N TYR A 364 -10.88 7.99 -4.76
CA TYR A 364 -10.65 9.03 -5.76
C TYR A 364 -11.15 10.39 -5.24
N ARG A 365 -12.38 10.48 -4.73
CA ARG A 365 -12.92 11.73 -4.16
C ARG A 365 -12.10 12.20 -2.96
N LEU A 366 -11.69 11.28 -2.09
CA LEU A 366 -10.83 11.61 -0.94
C LEU A 366 -9.52 12.29 -1.38
N ILE A 367 -8.91 11.80 -2.45
CA ILE A 367 -7.65 12.32 -2.99
C ILE A 367 -7.86 13.63 -3.77
N VAL A 368 -8.90 13.68 -4.62
CA VAL A 368 -9.10 14.75 -5.60
C VAL A 368 -9.96 15.89 -5.07
N ASP A 369 -11.01 15.60 -4.31
CA ASP A 369 -11.94 16.60 -3.76
C ASP A 369 -11.61 16.95 -2.29
N GLY A 370 -10.81 16.10 -1.63
CA GLY A 370 -10.53 16.17 -0.21
C GLY A 370 -11.55 15.41 0.65
N ALA A 371 -11.33 15.36 1.96
CA ALA A 371 -12.28 14.72 2.87
C ALA A 371 -13.60 15.49 2.88
N PRO A 372 -14.75 14.80 2.83
CA PRO A 372 -16.02 15.46 3.09
C PRO A 372 -15.96 16.11 4.46
N GLY A 373 -16.33 17.40 4.54
CA GLY A 373 -16.27 18.16 5.77
C GLY A 373 -17.10 17.52 6.90
N PRO A 374 -16.95 17.99 8.15
CA PRO A 374 -17.59 17.40 9.34
C PRO A 374 -19.14 17.36 9.31
N ARG A 375 -19.78 17.81 8.23
CA ARG A 375 -21.23 17.80 7.98
C ARG A 375 -21.70 16.69 7.02
N SER A 376 -20.86 15.75 6.58
CA SER A 376 -21.39 14.54 5.93
C SER A 376 -22.00 13.62 6.99
N GLU A 377 -23.32 13.74 7.12
CA GLU A 377 -24.24 13.13 8.08
C GLU A 377 -24.14 11.59 8.16
N CYS A 378 -23.19 11.08 8.95
CA CYS A 378 -23.23 9.70 9.46
C CYS A 378 -23.36 9.64 10.98
N GLY A 379 -22.84 10.64 11.70
CA GLY A 379 -22.83 10.65 13.17
C GLY A 379 -24.23 10.69 13.82
N ALA A 380 -25.27 11.09 13.08
CA ALA A 380 -26.64 11.09 13.56
C ALA A 380 -27.40 9.77 13.27
N ALA A 381 -26.94 8.96 12.31
CA ALA A 381 -27.58 7.71 11.89
C ALA A 381 -26.96 6.45 12.53
N LEU A 382 -25.90 6.61 13.32
CA LEU A 382 -25.22 5.55 14.06
C LEU A 382 -25.55 5.55 15.57
N LYS A 383 -26.64 6.21 15.97
CA LYS A 383 -27.18 6.15 17.34
C LYS A 383 -28.41 5.26 17.42
#